data_AF-A0A535N548-F1
#
_entry.id   AF-A0A535N548-F1
#
_cell.length_a   1.000
_cell.length_b   1.000
_cell.length_c   1.000
_cell.angle_alpha   90.00
_cell.angle_beta   90.00
_cell.angle_gamma   90.00
#
_symmetry.space_group_name_H-M   'P 1'
#
loop_
_entity.id
_entity.type
_entity.pdbx_description
1 polymer ?
#
loop_
_entity_poly.entity_id
_entity_poly.type
_entity_poly.pdbx_seq_one_letter_code
_entity_poly.pdbx_strand_id
1 'polypeptide(L)'
;MRAVIVFAAALVVSALIFPAAIGQLARARMGQQIREEGPAAHHSKAGTPTAGGLLFVLVALVLYLAADRSLAGGFVLIALILGAALGFVDDVFAIRGRRSLGLKARQKIVIQLATGAFLGYLAVRWGLTSQWVPFDGRHPISGWIIIVVSALAVAAGSNAFNLTDGSDGLAAGAGAITFGALAVIAVLQHRPGAGLMPA
;
A
#
# COMPACT_ATOMS: atom_id res chain seq x y z
N MET A 1 10.97 2.32 -21.59
CA MET A 1 9.66 2.14 -22.28
C MET A 1 8.73 1.18 -21.54
N ARG A 2 9.13 -0.07 -21.20
CA ARG A 2 8.26 -1.03 -20.48
C ARG A 2 7.60 -0.47 -19.20
N ALA A 3 8.35 0.20 -18.32
CA ALA A 3 7.78 0.77 -17.09
C ALA A 3 6.70 1.84 -17.34
N VAL A 4 6.89 2.69 -18.37
CA VAL A 4 5.91 3.71 -18.78
C VAL A 4 4.65 3.06 -19.34
N ILE A 5 4.80 2.01 -20.14
CA ILE A 5 3.67 1.25 -20.70
C ILE A 5 2.88 0.58 -19.56
N VAL A 6 3.56 -0.03 -18.59
CA VAL A 6 2.92 -0.67 -17.43
C VAL A 6 2.21 0.37 -16.55
N PHE A 7 2.83 1.52 -16.31
CA PHE A 7 2.21 2.62 -15.56
C PHE A 7 0.95 3.15 -16.27
N ALA A 8 1.04 3.43 -17.58
CA ALA A 8 -0.10 3.89 -18.36
C ALA A 8 -1.22 2.84 -18.40
N ALA A 9 -0.87 1.56 -18.59
CA ALA A 9 -1.82 0.46 -18.52
C ALA A 9 -2.48 0.37 -17.15
N ALA A 10 -1.72 0.50 -16.06
CA ALA A 10 -2.26 0.50 -14.70
C ALA A 10 -3.29 1.61 -14.48
N LEU A 11 -2.97 2.82 -14.95
CA LEU A 11 -3.85 3.99 -14.83
C LEU A 11 -5.14 3.80 -15.62
N VAL A 12 -5.04 3.38 -16.89
CA VAL A 12 -6.20 3.17 -17.77
C VAL A 12 -7.08 2.03 -17.24
N VAL A 13 -6.49 0.88 -16.91
CA VAL A 13 -7.21 -0.28 -16.37
C VAL A 13 -7.91 0.09 -15.06
N SER A 14 -7.23 0.80 -14.16
CA SER A 14 -7.84 1.25 -12.91
C SER A 14 -8.98 2.24 -13.16
N ALA A 15 -8.80 3.25 -14.00
CA ALA A 15 -9.83 4.24 -14.31
C ALA A 15 -11.10 3.60 -14.91
N LEU A 16 -10.97 2.53 -15.69
CA LEU A 16 -12.10 1.82 -16.29
C LEU A 16 -12.79 0.86 -15.31
N ILE A 17 -12.03 0.14 -14.47
CA ILE A 17 -12.59 -0.90 -13.60
C ILE A 17 -13.15 -0.32 -12.29
N PHE A 18 -12.54 0.73 -11.74
CA PHE A 18 -12.93 1.29 -10.44
C PHE A 18 -14.41 1.73 -10.37
N PRO A 19 -14.98 2.46 -11.35
CA PRO A 19 -16.38 2.87 -11.30
C PRO A 19 -17.35 1.68 -11.21
N ALA A 20 -17.11 0.64 -12.01
CA ALA A 20 -17.94 -0.57 -12.01
C ALA A 20 -17.79 -1.37 -10.70
N ALA A 21 -16.57 -1.49 -10.19
CA ALA A 21 -16.28 -2.19 -8.94
C ALA A 21 -16.88 -1.48 -7.71
N ILE A 22 -16.79 -0.16 -7.64
CA ILE A 22 -17.45 0.65 -6.59
C ILE A 22 -18.97 0.42 -6.64
N GLY A 23 -19.57 0.42 -7.83
CA GLY A 23 -21.00 0.13 -8.00
C GLY A 23 -21.41 -1.30 -7.58
N GLN A 24 -20.52 -2.28 -7.68
CA GLN A 24 -20.76 -3.64 -7.16
C GLN A 24 -20.63 -3.72 -5.64
N LEU A 25 -19.59 -3.10 -5.07
CA LEU A 25 -19.37 -3.07 -3.62
C LEU A 25 -20.49 -2.31 -2.89
N ALA A 26 -21.01 -1.23 -3.48
CA ALA A 26 -22.16 -0.51 -2.96
C ALA A 26 -23.41 -1.39 -2.91
N ARG A 27 -23.64 -2.22 -3.94
CA ARG A 27 -24.74 -3.20 -3.97
C ARG A 27 -24.58 -4.32 -2.95
N ALA A 28 -23.36 -4.70 -2.62
CA ALA A 28 -23.05 -5.69 -1.58
C ALA A 28 -23.27 -5.18 -0.13
N ARG A 29 -23.73 -3.93 0.06
CA ARG A 29 -23.96 -3.28 1.36
C ARG A 29 -22.73 -3.29 2.28
N MET A 30 -21.51 -3.31 1.72
CA MET A 30 -20.26 -3.13 2.47
C MET A 30 -19.97 -1.65 2.74
N GLY A 31 -21.00 -0.89 3.12
CA GLY A 31 -20.89 0.53 3.43
C GLY A 31 -20.42 0.76 4.86
N GLN A 32 -19.55 1.74 5.07
CA GLN A 32 -19.10 2.16 6.40
C GLN A 32 -20.27 2.62 7.27
N GLN A 33 -20.30 2.20 8.54
CA GLN A 33 -21.15 2.80 9.58
C GLN A 33 -20.49 4.09 10.07
N ILE A 34 -21.22 5.21 10.06
CA ILE A 34 -20.69 6.53 10.43
C ILE A 34 -20.66 6.68 11.95
N ARG A 35 -19.65 7.42 12.42
CA ARG A 35 -19.41 7.81 13.81
C ARG A 35 -20.29 9.03 14.15
N GLU A 36 -21.13 8.93 15.18
CA GLU A 36 -22.10 10.00 15.55
C GLU A 36 -21.45 11.33 15.94
N GLU A 37 -20.19 11.35 16.37
CA GLU A 37 -19.47 12.54 16.85
C GLU A 37 -18.77 13.37 15.75
N GLY A 38 -18.96 13.05 14.46
CA GLY A 38 -18.28 13.73 13.35
C GLY A 38 -18.96 15.03 12.89
N PRO A 39 -18.25 15.97 12.22
CA PRO A 39 -18.86 17.17 11.64
C PRO A 39 -19.97 16.81 10.64
N ALA A 40 -21.05 17.61 10.60
CA ALA A 40 -22.25 17.37 9.77
C ALA A 40 -21.94 17.09 8.27
N ALA A 41 -20.87 17.67 7.73
CA ALA A 41 -20.39 17.44 6.36
C ALA A 41 -19.95 15.98 6.07
N HIS A 42 -19.60 15.20 7.10
CA HIS A 42 -19.19 13.79 6.96
C HIS A 42 -20.37 12.81 6.94
N HIS A 43 -21.59 13.26 7.23
CA HIS A 43 -22.79 12.43 7.17
C HIS A 43 -23.22 12.12 5.71
N SER A 44 -22.77 12.92 4.74
CA SER A 44 -23.02 12.70 3.30
C SER A 44 -22.23 11.52 2.70
N LYS A 45 -21.21 11.00 3.41
CA LYS A 45 -20.40 9.83 2.98
C LYS A 45 -20.98 8.49 3.42
N ALA A 46 -22.20 8.49 3.96
CA ALA A 46 -22.92 7.29 4.39
C ALA A 46 -23.03 6.28 3.24
N GLY A 47 -22.58 5.04 3.45
CA GLY A 47 -22.78 3.96 2.48
C GLY A 47 -21.72 3.86 1.37
N THR A 48 -20.65 4.67 1.41
CA THR A 48 -19.52 4.50 0.49
C THR A 48 -18.81 3.16 0.77
N PRO A 49 -18.62 2.29 -0.23
CA PRO A 49 -18.10 0.95 0.00
C PRO A 49 -16.64 0.92 0.47
N THR A 50 -16.39 0.25 1.59
CA THR A 50 -15.04 -0.01 2.12
C THR A 50 -14.50 -1.35 1.67
N ALA A 51 -13.91 -1.37 0.46
CA ALA A 51 -13.00 -2.43 0.01
C ALA A 51 -12.19 -2.02 -1.26
N GLY A 52 -12.08 -0.72 -1.58
CA GLY A 52 -11.38 -0.26 -2.79
C GLY A 52 -9.91 -0.74 -2.87
N GLY A 53 -9.26 -0.95 -1.72
CA GLY A 53 -7.91 -1.50 -1.64
C GLY A 53 -7.77 -2.92 -2.24
N LEU A 54 -8.81 -3.74 -2.20
CA LEU A 54 -8.78 -5.09 -2.79
C LEU A 54 -8.60 -5.03 -4.31
N LEU A 55 -9.21 -4.03 -4.95
CA LEU A 55 -9.08 -3.81 -6.38
C LEU A 55 -7.66 -3.34 -6.75
N PHE A 56 -7.05 -2.48 -5.93
CA PHE A 56 -5.64 -2.10 -6.08
C PHE A 56 -4.71 -3.31 -6.04
N VAL A 57 -4.91 -4.24 -5.09
CA VAL A 57 -4.10 -5.46 -4.99
C VAL A 57 -4.29 -6.36 -6.21
N LEU A 58 -5.52 -6.51 -6.69
CA LEU A 58 -5.82 -7.33 -7.87
C LEU A 58 -5.16 -6.77 -9.13
N VAL A 59 -5.26 -5.46 -9.36
CA VAL A 59 -4.62 -4.79 -10.50
C VAL A 59 -3.10 -4.94 -10.41
N ALA A 60 -2.50 -4.72 -9.24
CA ALA A 60 -1.07 -4.88 -9.03
C ALA A 60 -0.60 -6.32 -9.28
N LEU A 61 -1.36 -7.32 -8.82
CA LEU A 61 -1.08 -8.75 -9.06
C LEU A 61 -1.09 -9.08 -10.56
N VAL A 62 -2.13 -8.64 -11.29
CA VAL A 62 -2.26 -8.90 -12.72
C VAL A 62 -1.12 -8.25 -13.50
N LEU A 63 -0.79 -6.98 -13.18
CA LEU A 63 0.29 -6.27 -13.83
C LEU A 63 1.67 -6.86 -13.51
N TYR A 64 1.90 -7.31 -12.28
CA TYR A 64 3.08 -8.10 -11.95
C TYR A 64 3.12 -9.34 -12.84
N LEU A 65 2.13 -10.23 -12.76
CA LEU A 65 2.14 -11.46 -13.55
C LEU A 65 2.28 -11.24 -15.08
N ALA A 66 1.71 -10.16 -15.62
CA ALA A 66 1.82 -9.83 -17.03
C ALA A 66 3.17 -9.20 -17.41
N ALA A 67 3.73 -8.34 -16.55
CA ALA A 67 4.77 -7.40 -16.94
C ALA A 67 6.01 -7.37 -16.04
N ASP A 68 6.08 -8.13 -14.96
CA ASP A 68 7.29 -8.35 -14.15
C ASP A 68 7.25 -9.71 -13.43
N ARG A 69 8.34 -10.48 -13.50
CA ARG A 69 8.48 -11.75 -12.76
C ARG A 69 9.80 -11.80 -11.98
N SER A 70 10.37 -10.64 -11.71
CA SER A 70 11.60 -10.52 -10.95
C SER A 70 11.36 -10.84 -9.46
N LEU A 71 12.40 -11.35 -8.79
CA LEU A 71 12.40 -11.54 -7.33
C LEU A 71 12.08 -10.23 -6.59
N ALA A 72 12.57 -9.13 -7.15
CA ALA A 72 12.33 -7.79 -6.65
C ALA A 72 10.82 -7.47 -6.70
N GLY A 73 10.18 -7.58 -7.87
CA GLY A 73 8.74 -7.35 -8.02
C GLY A 73 7.90 -8.29 -7.14
N GLY A 74 8.34 -9.55 -6.98
CA GLY A 74 7.72 -10.51 -6.06
C GLY A 74 7.78 -10.05 -4.60
N PHE A 75 8.87 -9.42 -4.17
CA PHE A 75 8.98 -8.81 -2.84
C PHE A 75 7.96 -7.67 -2.65
N VAL A 76 7.80 -6.77 -3.63
CA VAL A 76 6.74 -5.72 -3.56
C VAL A 76 5.38 -6.36 -3.39
N LEU A 77 5.09 -7.37 -4.21
CA LEU A 77 3.78 -7.98 -4.26
C LEU A 77 3.45 -8.64 -2.92
N ILE A 78 4.41 -9.31 -2.29
CA ILE A 78 4.25 -9.88 -0.94
C ILE A 78 4.00 -8.77 0.08
N ALA A 79 4.79 -7.70 0.07
CA ALA A 79 4.60 -6.57 0.98
C ALA A 79 3.21 -5.92 0.82
N LEU A 80 2.77 -5.74 -0.42
CA LEU A 80 1.46 -5.20 -0.77
C LEU A 80 0.32 -6.11 -0.28
N ILE A 81 0.42 -7.43 -0.51
CA ILE A 81 -0.58 -8.41 -0.06
C ILE A 81 -0.67 -8.45 1.46
N LEU A 82 0.47 -8.46 2.17
CA LEU A 82 0.48 -8.45 3.64
C LEU A 82 -0.12 -7.16 4.21
N GLY A 83 0.23 -6.01 3.63
CA GLY A 83 -0.35 -4.72 4.02
C GLY A 83 -1.85 -4.65 3.77
N ALA A 84 -2.31 -5.15 2.61
CA ALA A 84 -3.73 -5.21 2.28
C ALA A 84 -4.50 -6.19 3.16
N ALA A 85 -3.92 -7.34 3.50
CA ALA A 85 -4.51 -8.29 4.43
C ALA A 85 -4.68 -7.67 5.83
N LEU A 86 -3.67 -6.93 6.30
CA LEU A 86 -3.77 -6.21 7.57
C LEU A 86 -4.88 -5.15 7.54
N GLY A 87 -4.96 -4.34 6.49
CA GLY A 87 -6.02 -3.34 6.31
C GLY A 87 -7.40 -3.98 6.25
N PHE A 88 -7.55 -5.07 5.48
CA PHE A 88 -8.79 -5.81 5.38
C PHE A 88 -9.24 -6.40 6.73
N VAL A 89 -8.31 -6.95 7.52
CA VAL A 89 -8.61 -7.42 8.87
C VAL A 89 -9.10 -6.25 9.74
N ASP A 90 -8.42 -5.11 9.71
CA ASP A 90 -8.84 -3.91 10.48
C ASP A 90 -10.27 -3.46 10.12
N ASP A 91 -10.56 -3.39 8.81
CA ASP A 91 -11.89 -3.00 8.28
C ASP A 91 -12.98 -3.99 8.69
N VAL A 92 -12.71 -5.31 8.59
CA VAL A 92 -13.67 -6.34 8.99
C VAL A 92 -13.97 -6.28 10.49
N PHE A 93 -12.97 -6.03 11.33
CA PHE A 93 -13.18 -5.88 12.77
C PHE A 93 -13.99 -4.63 13.12
N ALA A 94 -13.81 -3.53 12.38
CA ALA A 94 -14.63 -2.33 12.54
C ALA A 94 -16.10 -2.61 12.19
N ILE A 95 -16.35 -3.24 11.03
CA ILE A 95 -17.70 -3.58 10.56
C ILE A 95 -18.41 -4.54 11.50
N ARG A 96 -17.75 -5.65 11.89
CA ARG A 96 -18.34 -6.67 12.78
C ARG A 96 -18.57 -6.15 14.20
N GLY A 97 -17.70 -5.27 14.68
CA GLY A 97 -17.79 -4.68 16.01
C GLY A 97 -18.87 -3.60 16.14
N ARG A 98 -19.55 -3.21 15.05
CA ARG A 98 -20.49 -2.07 15.00
C ARG A 98 -19.96 -0.81 15.69
N ARG A 99 -18.66 -0.59 15.55
CA ARG A 99 -17.93 0.50 16.21
C ARG A 99 -16.99 1.13 15.18
N SER A 100 -16.76 2.42 15.29
CA SER A 100 -15.88 3.15 14.38
C SER A 100 -14.39 2.83 14.54
N LEU A 101 -14.04 1.88 15.40
CA LEU A 101 -12.67 1.52 15.75
C LEU A 101 -12.43 0.05 15.38
N GLY A 102 -11.49 -0.21 14.48
CA GLY A 102 -11.07 -1.55 14.09
C GLY A 102 -10.32 -2.30 15.20
N LEU A 103 -9.09 -2.72 14.91
CA LEU A 103 -8.17 -3.30 15.89
C LEU A 103 -7.78 -2.25 16.95
N LYS A 104 -7.43 -2.71 18.16
CA LYS A 104 -6.86 -1.80 19.16
C LYS A 104 -5.54 -1.25 18.62
N ALA A 105 -5.25 0.03 18.85
CA ALA A 105 -4.02 0.68 18.37
C ALA A 105 -2.74 -0.12 18.71
N ARG A 106 -2.66 -0.66 19.94
CA ARG A 106 -1.55 -1.54 20.36
C ARG A 106 -1.44 -2.80 19.53
N GLN A 107 -2.56 -3.44 19.19
CA GLN A 107 -2.57 -4.64 18.33
C GLN A 107 -2.14 -4.30 16.91
N LYS A 108 -2.66 -3.20 16.35
CA LYS A 108 -2.32 -2.74 15.00
C LYS A 108 -0.82 -2.44 14.87
N ILE A 109 -0.25 -1.70 15.82
CA ILE A 109 1.20 -1.40 15.84
C ILE A 109 2.03 -2.67 15.94
N VAL A 110 1.69 -3.61 16.84
CA VAL A 110 2.43 -4.87 16.97
C VAL A 110 2.41 -5.67 15.67
N ILE A 111 1.25 -5.76 15.00
CA ILE A 111 1.14 -6.49 13.74
C ILE A 111 1.92 -5.79 12.61
N GLN A 112 1.88 -4.45 12.55
CA GLN A 112 2.66 -3.68 11.57
C GLN A 112 4.18 -3.89 11.76
N LEU A 113 4.66 -3.80 13.00
CA LEU A 113 6.06 -4.02 13.33
C LEU A 113 6.49 -5.46 13.02
N ALA A 114 5.68 -6.46 13.38
CA ALA A 114 5.94 -7.86 13.07
C ALA A 114 5.96 -8.12 11.55
N THR A 115 5.03 -7.51 10.81
CA THR A 115 4.96 -7.62 9.35
C THR A 115 6.20 -7.03 8.70
N GLY A 116 6.63 -5.83 9.13
CA GLY A 116 7.84 -5.23 8.60
C GLY A 116 9.12 -5.96 9.01
N ALA A 117 9.19 -6.51 10.22
CA ALA A 117 10.31 -7.35 10.63
C ALA A 117 10.40 -8.63 9.78
N PHE A 118 9.26 -9.26 9.49
CA PHE A 118 9.18 -10.43 8.61
C PHE A 118 9.64 -10.11 7.19
N LEU A 119 9.18 -8.97 6.62
CA LEU A 119 9.65 -8.50 5.32
C LEU A 119 11.15 -8.21 5.32
N GLY A 120 11.67 -7.56 6.36
CA GLY A 120 13.10 -7.33 6.51
C GLY A 120 13.91 -8.63 6.62
N TYR A 121 13.38 -9.64 7.31
CA TYR A 121 14.00 -10.97 7.35
C TYR A 121 14.04 -11.60 5.96
N LEU A 122 12.93 -11.57 5.20
CA LEU A 122 12.91 -12.05 3.82
C LEU A 122 13.91 -11.31 2.93
N ALA A 123 14.01 -9.98 3.07
CA ALA A 123 14.97 -9.16 2.34
C ALA A 123 16.41 -9.64 2.58
N VAL A 124 16.78 -9.90 3.83
CA VAL A 124 18.09 -10.47 4.20
C VAL A 124 18.29 -11.85 3.58
N ARG A 125 17.28 -12.74 3.66
CA ARG A 125 17.34 -14.09 3.07
C ARG A 125 17.49 -14.10 1.56
N TRP A 126 17.03 -13.05 0.88
CA TRP A 126 17.14 -12.88 -0.56
C TRP A 126 18.34 -12.01 -0.99
N GLY A 127 19.22 -11.65 -0.06
CA GLY A 127 20.42 -10.87 -0.36
C GLY A 127 20.14 -9.40 -0.72
N LEU A 128 18.95 -8.89 -0.38
CA LEU A 128 18.56 -7.48 -0.56
C LEU A 128 19.13 -6.62 0.57
N THR A 129 20.45 -6.69 0.75
CA THR A 129 21.15 -6.06 1.89
C THR A 129 21.93 -4.81 1.55
N SER A 130 21.93 -4.38 0.28
CA SER A 130 22.55 -3.13 -0.14
C SER A 130 21.48 -2.06 -0.38
N GLN A 131 21.63 -0.90 0.27
CA GLN A 131 20.79 0.27 0.03
C GLN A 131 21.55 1.33 -0.75
N TRP A 132 20.83 2.11 -1.53
CA TRP A 132 21.39 3.31 -2.12
C TRP A 132 21.26 4.45 -1.12
N VAL A 133 22.23 5.34 -1.14
CA VAL A 133 22.28 6.56 -0.33
C VAL A 133 22.44 7.72 -1.31
N PRO A 134 21.55 8.74 -1.25
CA PRO A 134 21.68 9.92 -2.08
C PRO A 134 23.09 10.49 -2.08
N PHE A 135 23.62 10.71 -3.29
CA PHE A 135 24.93 11.32 -3.53
C PHE A 135 26.16 10.48 -3.12
N ASP A 136 25.97 9.33 -2.46
CA ASP A 136 27.05 8.49 -1.90
C ASP A 136 27.13 7.09 -2.57
N GLY A 137 26.00 6.59 -3.10
CA GLY A 137 25.97 5.35 -3.88
C GLY A 137 25.43 4.16 -3.08
N ARG A 138 25.87 2.93 -3.40
CA ARG A 138 25.34 1.69 -2.79
C ARG A 138 26.20 1.21 -1.64
N HIS A 139 25.60 1.09 -0.46
CA HIS A 139 26.28 0.64 0.75
C HIS A 139 25.64 -0.66 1.27
N PRO A 140 26.44 -1.66 1.63
CA PRO A 140 25.94 -2.83 2.34
C PRO A 140 25.46 -2.40 3.74
N ILE A 141 24.27 -2.85 4.11
CA ILE A 141 23.69 -2.62 5.43
C ILE A 141 23.61 -3.96 6.16
N SER A 142 23.90 -3.94 7.46
CA SER A 142 23.79 -5.13 8.30
C SER A 142 22.36 -5.68 8.32
N GLY A 143 22.22 -7.00 8.27
CA GLY A 143 20.91 -7.65 8.19
C GLY A 143 19.96 -7.29 9.33
N TRP A 144 20.48 -7.11 10.55
CA TRP A 144 19.64 -6.72 11.69
C TRP A 144 19.10 -5.28 11.55
N ILE A 145 19.89 -4.37 10.96
CA ILE A 145 19.46 -3.00 10.68
C ILE A 145 18.31 -3.03 9.68
N ILE A 146 18.42 -3.85 8.63
CA ILE A 146 17.36 -4.00 7.62
C ILE A 146 16.06 -4.48 8.26
N ILE A 147 16.13 -5.44 9.19
CA ILE A 147 14.95 -5.95 9.90
C ILE A 147 14.28 -4.84 10.72
N VAL A 148 15.07 -4.09 11.50
CA VAL A 148 14.57 -3.00 12.34
C VAL A 148 13.98 -1.87 11.50
N VAL A 149 14.71 -1.42 10.47
CA VAL A 149 14.25 -0.35 9.57
C VAL A 149 13.00 -0.77 8.82
N SER A 150 12.91 -2.02 8.36
CA SER A 150 11.70 -2.53 7.68
C SER A 150 10.49 -2.57 8.61
N ALA A 151 10.67 -2.98 9.87
CA ALA A 151 9.62 -2.94 10.89
C ALA A 151 9.09 -1.53 11.10
N LEU A 152 9.99 -0.56 11.29
CA LEU A 152 9.65 0.84 11.47
C LEU A 152 9.01 1.44 10.21
N ALA A 153 9.54 1.14 9.02
CA ALA A 153 9.04 1.66 7.75
C ALA A 153 7.60 1.21 7.48
N VAL A 154 7.28 -0.07 7.72
CA VAL A 154 5.90 -0.58 7.55
C VAL A 154 4.95 0.05 8.55
N ALA A 155 5.34 0.14 9.82
CA ALA A 155 4.52 0.80 10.85
C ALA A 155 4.33 2.30 10.55
N ALA A 156 5.40 3.03 10.27
CA ALA A 156 5.34 4.46 9.97
C ALA A 156 4.52 4.72 8.70
N GLY A 157 4.81 4.01 7.60
CA GLY A 157 4.11 4.19 6.33
C GLY A 157 2.62 3.89 6.44
N SER A 158 2.24 2.76 7.05
CA SER A 158 0.83 2.39 7.21
C SER A 158 0.06 3.40 8.06
N ASN A 159 0.67 3.91 9.14
CA ASN A 159 0.03 4.95 9.97
C ASN A 159 0.00 6.32 9.28
N ALA A 160 1.05 6.69 8.53
CA ALA A 160 1.08 7.94 7.77
C ALA A 160 -0.02 7.98 6.70
N PHE A 161 -0.20 6.90 5.94
CA PHE A 161 -1.29 6.80 4.95
C PHE A 161 -2.66 6.87 5.62
N ASN A 162 -2.87 6.14 6.72
CA ASN A 162 -4.13 6.15 7.46
C ASN A 162 -4.47 7.53 8.06
N LEU A 163 -3.46 8.26 8.54
CA LEU A 163 -3.64 9.64 9.05
C LEU A 163 -3.97 10.63 7.93
N THR A 164 -3.45 10.40 6.73
CA THR A 164 -3.65 11.27 5.56
C THR A 164 -5.02 11.02 4.90
N ASP A 165 -5.61 9.84 5.07
CA ASP A 165 -6.88 9.43 4.46
C ASP A 165 -8.14 9.96 5.19
N GLY A 166 -8.04 11.15 5.80
CA GLY A 166 -9.12 11.80 6.56
C GLY A 166 -10.00 12.76 5.75
N SER A 167 -9.60 13.08 4.51
CA SER A 167 -10.30 14.02 3.61
C SER A 167 -10.42 13.43 2.21
N ASP A 168 -11.45 13.81 1.46
CA ASP A 168 -11.71 13.24 0.12
C ASP A 168 -10.53 13.49 -0.82
N GLY A 169 -9.90 12.40 -1.26
CA GLY A 169 -8.84 12.44 -2.26
C GLY A 169 -7.46 12.91 -1.75
N LEU A 170 -7.29 13.23 -0.46
CA LEU A 170 -6.00 13.70 0.06
C LEU A 170 -4.93 12.59 0.01
N ALA A 171 -5.21 11.42 0.58
CA ALA A 171 -4.29 10.29 0.54
C ALA A 171 -4.06 9.79 -0.90
N ALA A 172 -5.11 9.75 -1.72
CA ALA A 172 -5.01 9.35 -3.12
C ALA A 172 -4.15 10.33 -3.94
N GLY A 173 -4.32 11.65 -3.75
CA GLY A 173 -3.54 12.68 -4.43
C GLY A 173 -2.08 12.69 -3.98
N ALA A 174 -1.82 12.63 -2.68
CA ALA A 174 -0.46 12.50 -2.14
C ALA A 174 0.23 11.23 -2.67
N GLY A 175 -0.49 10.10 -2.66
CA GLY A 175 -0.01 8.84 -3.23
C GLY A 175 0.30 8.95 -4.73
N ALA A 176 -0.57 9.58 -5.52
CA ALA A 176 -0.36 9.77 -6.95
C ALA A 176 0.94 10.55 -7.25
N ILE A 177 1.23 11.59 -6.47
CA ILE A 177 2.48 12.36 -6.59
C ILE A 177 3.68 11.49 -6.22
N THR A 178 3.63 10.78 -5.08
CA THR A 178 4.73 9.91 -4.63
C THR A 178 5.02 8.78 -5.60
N PHE A 179 4.00 8.03 -6.03
CA PHE A 179 4.16 6.92 -6.98
C PHE A 179 4.56 7.41 -8.38
N GLY A 180 4.09 8.58 -8.80
CA GLY A 180 4.52 9.23 -10.03
C GLY A 180 6.01 9.56 -10.01
N ALA A 181 6.51 10.15 -8.92
CA ALA A 181 7.93 10.41 -8.74
C ALA A 181 8.77 9.13 -8.73
N LEU A 182 8.32 8.08 -8.02
CA LEU A 182 8.99 6.77 -8.02
C LEU A 182 9.03 6.14 -9.41
N ALA A 183 7.97 6.27 -10.21
CA ALA A 183 7.95 5.79 -11.59
C ALA A 183 8.97 6.52 -12.47
N VAL A 184 9.08 7.85 -12.33
CA VAL A 184 10.12 8.63 -13.04
C VAL A 184 11.51 8.19 -12.64
N ILE A 185 11.79 8.03 -11.34
CA ILE A 185 13.08 7.53 -10.84
C ILE A 185 13.39 6.15 -11.42
N ALA A 186 12.42 5.23 -11.42
CA ALA A 186 12.61 3.90 -11.97
C ALA A 186 12.93 3.90 -13.48
N VAL A 187 12.34 4.84 -14.24
CA VAL A 187 12.67 5.03 -15.66
C VAL A 187 14.08 5.57 -15.84
N LEU A 188 14.47 6.60 -15.07
CA LEU A 188 15.79 7.24 -15.17
C LEU A 188 16.93 6.31 -14.78
N GLN A 189 16.73 5.42 -13.79
CA GLN A 189 17.75 4.49 -13.36
C GLN A 189 17.93 3.27 -14.29
N HIS A 190 17.18 3.18 -15.41
CA HIS A 190 17.13 2.01 -16.30
C HIS A 190 16.88 0.67 -15.59
N ARG A 191 16.31 0.73 -14.38
CA ARG A 191 16.07 -0.42 -13.51
C ARG A 191 14.57 -0.48 -13.24
N PRO A 192 13.81 -1.36 -13.93
CA PRO A 192 12.38 -1.53 -13.63
C PRO A 192 12.13 -2.00 -12.18
N GLY A 193 13.16 -2.56 -11.51
CA GLY A 193 13.14 -2.87 -10.08
C GLY A 193 13.57 -1.74 -9.14
N ALA A 194 13.85 -0.53 -9.63
CA ALA A 194 14.21 0.61 -8.77
C ALA A 194 13.01 1.23 -8.04
N GLY A 195 11.78 0.84 -8.37
CA GLY A 195 10.59 1.18 -7.58
C GLY A 195 10.53 0.49 -6.20
N LEU A 196 11.49 -0.39 -5.89
CA LEU A 196 11.55 -1.15 -4.63
C LEU A 196 12.42 -0.57 -3.54
N MET A 197 13.15 0.50 -3.84
CA MET A 197 13.96 1.18 -2.85
C MET A 197 13.79 2.66 -3.16
N PRO A 198 13.10 3.44 -2.30
CA PRO A 198 13.12 4.88 -2.49
C PRO A 198 14.56 5.32 -2.31
N ALA A 199 15.06 6.09 -3.28
CA ALA A 199 16.38 6.71 -3.27
C ALA A 199 17.48 5.68 -3.02
#